data_AF-A0A0A9E5M2-F1
#
_entry.id   AF-A0A0A9E5M2-F1
#
_cell.length_a   1.000
_cell.length_b   1.000
_cell.length_c   1.000
_cell.angle_alpha   90.00
_cell.angle_beta   90.00
_cell.angle_gamma   90.00
#
_symmetry.space_group_name_H-M   'P 1'
#
loop_
_entity.id
_entity.type
_entity.pdbx_description
1 polymer ?
#
loop_
_entity_poly.entity_id
_entity_poly.type
_entity_poly.pdbx_seq_one_letter_code
_entity_poly.pdbx_strand_id
1 'polypeptide(L)'
;MDFYSHPDTNHSSKHQPGENAIVAYNPDNAYEASIDPDPYDSDMTPSIQEALHRSNMDVSGAEYIRKEVPLHVLPTRNLLKLETALTSYCDMQRVLFEEEHSAYNQAMQQNICDGKIHPLTSIHHTSTYNSSLCKLMEHCLSPAITALQDRLRENELRLSTLQEEAKQLEAETQSMRNDSPHRMMNHGASGSSSPLPRSKHPFSNQGSPRSPSGGSRRRA
;
A
#
# COMPACT_ATOMS: atom_id res chain seq x y z
N MET A 1 7.95 -53.12 -21.54
CA MET A 1 8.00 -51.72 -21.08
C MET A 1 8.06 -51.80 -19.55
N ASP A 2 9.17 -52.12 -18.87
CA ASP A 2 10.55 -51.56 -18.95
C ASP A 2 10.48 -50.02 -18.87
N PHE A 3 11.08 -49.26 -17.94
CA PHE A 3 12.17 -49.47 -16.98
C PHE A 3 12.37 -48.15 -16.14
N TYR A 4 12.91 -48.23 -14.90
CA TYR A 4 13.64 -47.22 -14.06
C TYR A 4 12.94 -45.91 -13.60
N SER A 5 12.88 -45.47 -12.33
CA SER A 5 13.86 -45.21 -11.22
C SER A 5 14.79 -43.98 -11.38
N HIS A 6 14.57 -42.96 -10.51
CA HIS A 6 15.46 -42.03 -9.74
C HIS A 6 16.73 -41.39 -10.39
N PRO A 7 17.22 -40.17 -9.98
CA PRO A 7 17.55 -39.86 -8.57
C PRO A 7 17.48 -38.38 -8.09
N ASP A 8 17.73 -38.24 -6.79
CA ASP A 8 18.03 -37.04 -6.00
C ASP A 8 19.03 -36.08 -6.65
N THR A 9 18.89 -34.79 -6.34
CA THR A 9 20.04 -33.89 -6.29
C THR A 9 19.94 -32.97 -5.08
N ASN A 10 20.68 -33.37 -4.05
CA ASN A 10 21.09 -32.54 -2.94
C ASN A 10 21.80 -31.28 -3.47
N HIS A 11 21.24 -30.09 -3.21
CA HIS A 11 22.04 -28.89 -3.04
C HIS A 11 21.94 -28.42 -1.60
N SER A 12 22.91 -28.91 -0.83
CA SER A 12 23.36 -28.30 0.42
C SER A 12 23.78 -26.85 0.16
N SER A 13 22.89 -25.90 0.40
CA SER A 13 23.27 -24.53 0.72
C SER A 13 23.37 -24.40 2.24
N LYS A 14 24.59 -24.53 2.75
CA LYS A 14 24.94 -24.09 4.10
C LYS A 14 24.69 -22.59 4.17
N HIS A 15 23.57 -22.18 4.75
CA HIS A 15 23.38 -20.82 5.23
C HIS A 15 23.33 -20.86 6.76
N GLN A 16 24.38 -20.32 7.38
CA GLN A 16 24.37 -20.00 8.80
C GLN A 16 23.23 -19.03 9.09
N PRO A 17 22.33 -19.31 10.04
CA PRO A 17 21.52 -18.27 10.64
C PRO A 17 22.36 -17.57 11.70
N GLY A 18 22.60 -16.28 11.48
CA GLY A 18 23.14 -15.40 12.50
C GLY A 18 22.28 -15.44 13.77
N GLU A 19 22.97 -15.33 14.88
CA GLU A 19 22.45 -15.16 16.23
C GLU A 19 21.31 -14.13 16.22
N ASN A 20 20.20 -14.45 16.90
CA ASN A 20 18.93 -13.70 17.05
C ASN A 20 17.68 -14.29 16.34
N ALA A 21 17.53 -15.62 16.30
CA ALA A 21 16.24 -16.25 16.04
C ALA A 21 15.54 -16.60 17.37
N ILE A 22 14.34 -16.03 17.57
CA ILE A 22 13.46 -16.35 18.70
C ILE A 22 13.06 -17.83 18.58
N VAL A 23 13.53 -18.65 19.51
CA VAL A 23 13.24 -20.09 19.56
C VAL A 23 11.79 -20.28 20.01
N ALA A 24 11.00 -20.98 19.19
CA ALA A 24 9.66 -21.42 19.54
C ALA A 24 9.74 -22.45 20.67
N TYR A 25 9.00 -22.21 21.75
CA TYR A 25 8.89 -23.11 22.90
C TYR A 25 8.23 -24.44 22.45
N ASN A 26 8.98 -25.54 22.54
CA ASN A 26 8.48 -26.89 22.27
C ASN A 26 8.32 -27.64 23.61
N PRO A 27 7.08 -27.98 24.02
CA PRO A 27 6.80 -28.57 25.32
C PRO A 27 7.19 -30.05 25.48
N ASP A 28 7.60 -30.74 24.41
CA ASP A 28 7.74 -32.20 24.42
C ASP A 28 9.18 -32.72 24.68
N ASN A 29 10.10 -31.85 25.10
CA ASN A 29 11.52 -32.20 25.25
C ASN A 29 12.06 -32.12 26.69
N ALA A 30 11.19 -32.33 27.69
CA ALA A 30 11.61 -32.58 29.06
C ALA A 30 11.74 -34.08 29.29
N TYR A 31 12.86 -34.66 28.83
CA TYR A 31 13.28 -35.98 29.29
C TYR A 31 13.67 -35.88 30.76
N GLU A 32 12.97 -36.68 31.56
CA GLU A 32 13.20 -37.12 32.93
C GLU A 32 14.65 -36.92 33.41
N ALA A 33 14.92 -35.75 33.97
CA ALA A 33 15.85 -35.67 35.09
C ALA A 33 15.06 -36.15 36.31
N SER A 34 15.49 -37.28 36.88
CA SER A 34 14.96 -37.85 38.11
C SER A 34 14.91 -36.80 39.22
N ILE A 35 13.71 -36.27 39.50
CA ILE A 35 13.43 -35.43 40.64
C ILE A 35 12.57 -36.29 41.58
N ASP A 36 13.21 -36.69 42.67
CA ASP A 36 12.62 -37.34 43.83
C ASP A 36 11.40 -36.51 44.31
N PRO A 37 10.22 -37.12 44.53
CA PRO A 37 9.02 -36.35 44.85
C PRO A 37 8.93 -36.13 46.36
N ASP A 38 9.54 -35.04 46.84
CA ASP A 38 9.15 -34.46 48.13
C ASP A 38 7.97 -33.48 47.90
N PRO A 39 6.77 -33.77 48.45
CA PRO A 39 5.61 -32.90 48.35
C PRO A 39 5.62 -31.88 49.48
N TYR A 40 5.30 -30.62 49.17
CA TYR A 40 5.22 -29.45 50.07
C TYR A 40 6.55 -28.75 50.36
N ASP A 41 7.05 -27.94 49.41
CA ASP A 41 7.41 -26.54 49.68
C ASP A 41 7.79 -25.82 48.37
N SER A 42 6.80 -25.48 47.54
CA SER A 42 7.02 -24.37 46.58
C SER A 42 6.76 -23.06 47.31
N ASP A 43 7.46 -22.86 48.42
CA ASP A 43 7.53 -21.58 49.09
C ASP A 43 8.21 -20.65 48.10
N MET A 44 7.38 -19.82 47.45
CA MET A 44 7.85 -18.67 46.71
C MET A 44 8.80 -17.94 47.64
N THR A 45 10.11 -18.05 47.39
CA THR A 45 11.07 -17.42 48.29
C THR A 45 10.72 -15.94 48.41
N PRO A 46 10.93 -15.31 49.58
CA PRO A 46 10.61 -13.89 49.76
C PRO A 46 11.21 -13.02 48.66
N SER A 47 12.36 -13.42 48.11
CA SER A 47 13.01 -12.81 46.95
C SER A 47 12.22 -12.95 45.65
N ILE A 48 11.61 -14.10 45.36
CA ILE A 48 10.79 -14.31 44.15
C ILE A 48 9.47 -13.55 44.28
N GLN A 49 8.86 -13.55 45.47
CA GLN A 49 7.66 -12.77 45.74
C GLN A 49 7.94 -11.26 45.70
N GLU A 50 9.06 -10.81 46.25
CA GLU A 50 9.51 -9.42 46.15
C GLU A 50 9.84 -9.05 44.70
N ALA A 51 10.52 -9.92 43.95
CA ALA A 51 10.83 -9.69 42.54
C ALA A 51 9.55 -9.57 41.69
N LEU A 52 8.52 -10.38 41.94
CA LEU A 52 7.21 -10.29 41.29
C LEU A 52 6.45 -9.02 41.68
N HIS A 53 6.56 -8.57 42.94
CA HIS A 53 6.00 -7.29 43.37
C HIS A 53 6.74 -6.10 42.74
N ARG A 54 8.08 -6.16 42.62
CA ARG A 54 8.90 -5.13 41.97
C ARG A 54 8.67 -5.09 40.46
N SER A 55 8.54 -6.24 39.79
CA SER A 55 8.31 -6.32 38.34
C SER A 55 6.95 -5.74 37.92
N ASN A 56 5.93 -5.86 38.79
CA ASN A 56 4.65 -5.19 38.57
C ASN A 56 4.72 -3.68 38.88
N MET A 57 5.63 -3.25 39.77
CA MET A 57 5.80 -1.84 40.15
C MET A 57 6.66 -1.03 39.17
N ASP A 58 7.65 -1.64 38.50
CA ASP A 58 8.50 -0.98 37.51
C ASP A 58 7.76 -0.67 36.19
N VAL A 59 6.59 -1.29 35.97
CA VAL A 59 5.65 -0.98 34.88
C VAL A 59 4.50 -0.08 35.36
N SER A 60 4.29 0.04 36.68
CA SER A 60 3.12 0.73 37.26
C SER A 60 3.16 2.26 37.19
N GLY A 61 4.20 2.87 36.61
CA GLY A 61 4.33 4.32 36.44
C GLY A 61 4.47 4.80 35.00
N ALA A 62 4.57 3.88 34.02
CA ALA A 62 4.73 4.22 32.61
C ALA A 62 3.34 4.33 31.96
N GLU A 63 2.72 5.50 32.04
CA GLU A 63 1.50 5.78 31.28
C GLU A 63 1.84 5.86 29.79
N TYR A 64 1.05 5.19 28.94
CA TYR A 64 1.15 5.36 27.49
C TYR A 64 0.74 6.78 27.11
N ILE A 65 1.74 7.62 26.82
CA ILE A 65 1.48 8.97 26.33
C ILE A 65 1.39 8.93 24.81
N ARG A 66 0.22 9.32 24.27
CA ARG A 66 0.03 9.53 22.83
C ARG A 66 1.04 10.56 22.32
N LYS A 67 1.81 10.18 21.31
CA LYS A 67 2.72 11.08 20.58
C LYS A 67 2.15 11.37 19.19
N GLU A 68 2.08 12.64 18.84
CA GLU A 68 1.65 13.06 17.52
C GLU A 68 2.80 12.88 16.52
N VAL A 69 2.48 12.29 15.36
CA VAL A 69 3.43 12.09 14.26
C VAL A 69 2.97 12.92 13.07
N PRO A 70 3.80 13.81 12.52
CA PRO A 70 3.42 14.61 11.36
C PRO A 70 3.25 13.72 10.13
N LEU A 71 2.10 13.86 9.46
CA LEU A 71 1.78 13.12 8.23
C LEU A 71 1.93 14.03 7.02
N HIS A 72 2.65 13.55 6.00
CA HIS A 72 2.83 14.24 4.72
C HIS A 72 2.23 13.41 3.60
N VAL A 73 1.31 14.00 2.82
CA VAL A 73 0.69 13.33 1.67
C VAL A 73 1.45 13.71 0.41
N LEU A 74 2.10 12.74 -0.22
CA LEU A 74 2.83 12.95 -1.47
C LEU A 74 1.90 12.78 -2.68
N PRO A 75 1.97 13.65 -3.70
CA PRO A 75 1.20 13.49 -4.93
C PRO A 75 1.56 12.21 -5.68
N THR A 76 0.57 11.38 -5.99
CA THR A 76 0.75 10.01 -6.49
C THR A 76 0.56 9.87 -7.99
N ARG A 77 0.69 10.96 -8.75
CA ARG A 77 0.27 11.04 -10.17
C ARG A 77 0.82 9.91 -11.06
N ASN A 78 1.95 9.30 -10.68
CA ASN A 78 2.60 8.17 -11.35
C ASN A 78 2.96 7.01 -10.38
N LEU A 79 2.28 6.83 -9.24
CA LEU A 79 2.62 5.76 -8.29
C LEU A 79 2.55 4.40 -8.99
N LEU A 80 3.66 3.66 -8.93
CA LEU A 80 3.97 2.50 -9.78
C LEU A 80 3.10 1.24 -9.55
N LYS A 81 2.13 1.27 -8.63
CA LYS A 81 1.22 0.14 -8.35
C LYS A 81 -0.21 0.59 -8.03
N LEU A 82 -0.88 1.19 -9.01
CA LEU A 82 -2.32 1.50 -8.92
C LEU A 82 -3.16 0.25 -8.62
N GLU A 83 -2.72 -0.92 -9.07
CA GLU A 83 -3.39 -2.20 -8.87
C GLU A 83 -3.66 -2.49 -7.39
N THR A 84 -2.75 -2.16 -6.47
CA THR A 84 -2.94 -2.45 -5.04
C THR A 84 -4.03 -1.58 -4.40
N ALA A 85 -4.15 -0.31 -4.80
CA ALA A 85 -5.20 0.56 -4.28
C ALA A 85 -6.58 0.21 -4.86
N LEU A 86 -6.62 -0.14 -6.16
CA LEU A 86 -7.87 -0.52 -6.83
C LEU A 86 -8.39 -1.88 -6.35
N THR A 87 -7.51 -2.86 -6.14
CA THR A 87 -7.88 -4.15 -5.55
C THR A 87 -8.45 -3.96 -4.15
N SER A 88 -7.78 -3.20 -3.28
CA SER A 88 -8.30 -2.88 -1.94
C SER A 88 -9.67 -2.18 -1.98
N TYR A 89 -9.90 -1.31 -2.97
CA TYR A 89 -11.19 -0.65 -3.16
C TYR A 89 -12.31 -1.64 -3.54
N CYS A 90 -12.03 -2.57 -4.46
CA CYS A 90 -12.96 -3.63 -4.82
C CYS A 90 -13.18 -4.63 -3.68
N ASP A 91 -12.12 -4.96 -2.94
CA ASP A 91 -12.19 -5.86 -1.78
C ASP A 91 -13.11 -5.31 -0.69
N MET A 92 -13.09 -4.00 -0.43
CA MET A 92 -14.01 -3.37 0.51
C MET A 92 -15.48 -3.64 0.14
N GLN A 93 -15.83 -3.54 -1.14
CA GLN A 93 -17.20 -3.83 -1.60
C GLN A 93 -17.60 -5.28 -1.37
N ARG A 94 -16.63 -6.20 -1.56
CA ARG A 94 -16.83 -7.63 -1.29
C ARG A 94 -17.00 -7.92 0.20
N VAL A 95 -16.20 -7.26 1.04
CA VAL A 95 -16.29 -7.41 2.51
C VAL A 95 -17.68 -7.00 3.01
N LEU A 96 -18.22 -5.87 2.54
CA LEU A 96 -19.56 -5.42 2.95
C LEU A 96 -20.67 -6.40 2.56
N PHE A 97 -20.58 -6.99 1.36
CA PHE A 97 -21.52 -8.02 0.94
C PHE A 97 -21.39 -9.29 1.80
N GLU A 98 -20.17 -9.74 2.05
CA GLU A 98 -19.93 -10.98 2.81
C GLU A 98 -20.35 -10.84 4.28
N GLU A 99 -20.19 -9.64 4.85
CA GLU A 99 -20.64 -9.31 6.19
C GLU A 99 -22.17 -9.45 6.32
N GLU A 100 -22.93 -8.84 5.40
CA GLU A 100 -24.39 -8.94 5.38
C GLU A 100 -24.88 -10.37 5.13
N HIS A 101 -24.25 -11.07 4.18
CA HIS A 101 -24.55 -12.46 3.86
C HIS A 101 -24.28 -13.38 5.07
N SER A 102 -23.16 -13.18 5.75
CA SER A 102 -22.81 -13.92 6.96
C SER A 102 -23.79 -13.64 8.10
N ALA A 103 -24.18 -12.39 8.31
CA ALA A 103 -25.16 -12.00 9.33
C ALA A 103 -26.54 -12.66 9.08
N TYR A 104 -27.01 -12.68 7.83
CA TYR A 104 -28.24 -13.38 7.46
C TYR A 104 -28.15 -14.88 7.74
N ASN A 105 -27.06 -15.54 7.32
CA ASN A 105 -26.88 -16.97 7.55
C ASN A 105 -26.84 -17.32 9.05
N GLN A 106 -26.15 -16.50 9.85
CA GLN A 106 -26.13 -16.65 11.31
C GLN A 106 -27.53 -16.49 11.91
N ALA A 107 -28.28 -15.46 11.51
CA ALA A 107 -29.65 -15.25 11.99
C ALA A 107 -30.56 -16.43 11.61
N MET A 108 -30.44 -16.95 10.40
CA MET A 108 -31.20 -18.12 9.95
C MET A 108 -30.86 -19.37 10.76
N GLN A 109 -29.57 -19.63 11.03
CA GLN A 109 -29.12 -20.78 11.82
C GLN A 109 -29.58 -20.72 13.28
N GLN A 110 -29.53 -19.54 13.90
CA GLN A 110 -29.96 -19.33 15.29
C GLN A 110 -31.47 -19.56 15.51
N ASN A 111 -32.27 -19.44 14.45
CA ASN A 111 -33.73 -19.59 14.52
C ASN A 111 -34.22 -20.97 14.10
N ILE A 112 -33.33 -21.93 13.91
CA ILE A 112 -33.69 -23.32 13.66
C ILE A 112 -33.98 -24.01 15.01
N CYS A 113 -35.21 -24.48 15.18
CA CYS A 113 -35.63 -25.33 16.29
C CYS A 113 -36.09 -26.68 15.72
N ASP A 114 -35.56 -27.80 16.22
CA ASP A 114 -35.88 -29.16 15.74
C ASP A 114 -35.70 -29.36 14.23
N GLY A 115 -34.69 -28.69 13.65
CA GLY A 115 -34.41 -28.75 12.21
C GLY A 115 -35.41 -27.98 11.33
N LYS A 116 -36.30 -27.18 11.93
CA LYS A 116 -37.28 -26.35 11.21
C LYS A 116 -37.15 -24.89 11.63
N ILE A 117 -37.33 -23.99 10.69
CA ILE A 117 -37.44 -22.56 10.97
C ILE A 117 -38.92 -22.15 10.95
N HIS A 118 -39.31 -21.24 11.84
CA HIS A 118 -40.65 -20.69 11.82
C HIS A 118 -40.90 -19.88 10.53
N PRO A 119 -41.99 -20.11 9.77
CA PRO A 119 -42.19 -19.46 8.47
C PRO A 119 -42.18 -17.93 8.52
N LEU A 120 -42.80 -17.32 9.54
CA LEU A 120 -42.79 -15.86 9.69
C LEU A 120 -41.38 -15.31 9.94
N THR A 121 -40.55 -16.06 10.68
CA THR A 121 -39.17 -15.69 10.98
C THR A 121 -38.31 -15.77 9.71
N SER A 122 -38.48 -16.84 8.92
CA SER A 122 -37.82 -16.98 7.62
C SER A 122 -38.17 -15.85 6.65
N ILE A 123 -39.46 -15.48 6.55
CA ILE A 123 -39.92 -14.36 5.72
C ILE A 123 -39.30 -13.04 6.21
N HIS A 124 -39.32 -12.80 7.52
CA HIS A 124 -38.79 -11.58 8.11
C HIS A 124 -37.28 -11.40 7.85
N HIS A 125 -36.48 -12.43 8.11
CA HIS A 125 -35.03 -12.36 7.87
C HIS A 125 -34.71 -12.22 6.39
N THR A 126 -35.39 -12.96 5.51
CA THR A 126 -35.18 -12.85 4.06
C THR A 126 -35.56 -11.46 3.53
N SER A 127 -36.67 -10.89 4.01
CA SER A 127 -37.06 -9.52 3.65
C SER A 127 -36.06 -8.47 4.15
N THR A 128 -35.51 -8.65 5.35
CA THR A 128 -34.52 -7.75 5.94
C THR A 128 -33.21 -7.79 5.15
N TYR A 129 -32.72 -9.00 4.86
CA TYR A 129 -31.53 -9.22 4.03
C TYR A 129 -31.68 -8.58 2.64
N ASN A 130 -32.80 -8.82 1.95
CA ASN A 130 -33.06 -8.20 0.65
C ASN A 130 -33.08 -6.67 0.72
N SER A 131 -33.68 -6.09 1.77
CA SER A 131 -33.66 -4.64 1.96
C SER A 131 -32.23 -4.11 2.18
N SER A 132 -31.41 -4.83 2.93
CA SER A 132 -30.00 -4.47 3.15
C SER A 132 -29.19 -4.54 1.85
N LEU A 133 -29.36 -5.59 1.06
CA LEU A 133 -28.71 -5.72 -0.25
C LEU A 133 -29.08 -4.58 -1.20
N CYS A 134 -30.35 -4.18 -1.26
CA CYS A 134 -30.78 -3.04 -2.07
C CYS A 134 -30.06 -1.76 -1.64
N LYS A 135 -29.94 -1.50 -0.33
CA LYS A 135 -29.21 -0.33 0.19
C LYS A 135 -27.72 -0.41 -0.14
N LEU A 136 -27.10 -1.58 -0.03
CA LEU A 136 -25.70 -1.78 -0.38
C LEU A 136 -25.46 -1.47 -1.87
N MET A 137 -26.34 -1.97 -2.74
CA MET A 137 -26.29 -1.68 -4.18
C MET A 137 -26.47 -0.18 -4.49
N GLU A 138 -27.46 0.45 -3.86
CA GLU A 138 -27.80 1.85 -4.11
C GLU A 138 -26.73 2.81 -3.58
N HIS A 139 -26.23 2.58 -2.37
CA HIS A 139 -25.38 3.55 -1.67
C HIS A 139 -23.89 3.24 -1.73
N CYS A 140 -23.48 1.99 -1.97
CA CYS A 140 -22.07 1.61 -2.02
C CYS A 140 -21.65 1.25 -3.45
N LEU A 141 -22.30 0.26 -4.06
CA LEU A 141 -21.86 -0.28 -5.35
C LEU A 141 -22.10 0.70 -6.51
N SER A 142 -23.28 1.33 -6.57
CA SER A 142 -23.60 2.25 -7.66
C SER A 142 -22.64 3.46 -7.68
N PRO A 143 -22.42 4.19 -6.56
CA PRO A 143 -21.43 5.26 -6.53
C PRO A 143 -20.02 4.78 -6.84
N ALA A 144 -19.66 3.58 -6.37
CA ALA A 144 -18.32 3.04 -6.60
C ALA A 144 -18.05 2.75 -8.08
N ILE A 145 -19.00 2.16 -8.78
CA ILE A 145 -18.92 1.91 -10.22
C ILE A 145 -18.89 3.24 -10.98
N THR A 146 -19.76 4.19 -10.63
CA THR A 146 -19.77 5.51 -11.27
C THR A 146 -18.43 6.21 -11.16
N ALA A 147 -17.83 6.22 -9.96
CA ALA A 147 -16.50 6.82 -9.77
C ALA A 147 -15.41 6.16 -10.62
N LEU A 148 -15.43 4.83 -10.76
CA LEU A 148 -14.47 4.10 -11.60
C LEU A 148 -14.68 4.39 -13.09
N GLN A 149 -15.93 4.46 -13.54
CA GLN A 149 -16.27 4.81 -14.91
C GLN A 149 -15.87 6.25 -15.24
N ASP A 150 -16.11 7.19 -14.34
CA ASP A 150 -15.71 8.59 -14.50
C ASP A 150 -14.18 8.70 -14.58
N ARG A 151 -13.47 7.97 -13.71
CA ARG A 151 -12.00 7.93 -13.72
C ARG A 151 -11.44 7.33 -15.00
N LEU A 152 -12.10 6.32 -15.56
CA LEU A 152 -11.73 5.73 -16.85
C LEU A 152 -11.86 6.77 -17.98
N ARG A 153 -13.00 7.45 -18.08
CA ARG A 153 -13.23 8.50 -19.10
C ARG A 153 -12.23 9.67 -18.95
N GLU A 154 -11.92 10.07 -17.72
CA GLU A 154 -10.92 11.11 -17.46
C GLU A 154 -9.52 10.67 -17.94
N ASN A 155 -9.14 9.41 -17.70
CA ASN A 155 -7.87 8.87 -18.15
C ASN A 155 -7.79 8.81 -19.69
N GLU A 156 -8.88 8.43 -20.36
CA GLU A 156 -8.97 8.44 -21.83
C GLU A 156 -8.78 9.84 -22.41
N LEU A 157 -9.49 10.83 -21.85
CA LEU A 157 -9.34 12.23 -22.26
C LEU A 157 -7.91 12.72 -22.04
N ARG A 158 -7.34 12.45 -20.86
CA ARG A 158 -5.96 12.84 -20.53
C ARG A 158 -4.95 12.20 -21.45
N LEU A 159 -5.12 10.92 -21.80
CA LEU A 159 -4.26 10.21 -22.73
C LEU A 159 -4.32 10.85 -24.13
N SER A 160 -5.51 11.21 -24.62
CA SER A 160 -5.67 11.93 -25.88
C SER A 160 -4.92 13.27 -25.89
N THR A 161 -5.08 14.08 -24.83
CA THR A 161 -4.39 15.38 -24.72
C THR A 161 -2.86 15.23 -24.68
N LEU A 162 -2.35 14.23 -23.95
CA LEU A 162 -0.92 13.96 -23.86
C LEU A 162 -0.35 13.45 -25.19
N GLN A 163 -1.13 12.70 -25.97
CA GLN A 163 -0.72 12.26 -27.30
C GLN A 163 -0.65 13.42 -28.30
N GLU A 164 -1.58 14.38 -28.24
CA GLU A 164 -1.53 15.59 -29.05
C GLU A 164 -0.33 16.46 -28.67
N GLU A 165 -0.13 16.70 -27.37
CA GLU A 165 1.03 17.43 -26.85
C GLU A 165 2.36 16.78 -27.27
N ALA A 166 2.46 15.45 -27.18
CA ALA A 166 3.64 14.72 -27.63
C ALA A 166 3.92 14.94 -29.12
N LYS A 167 2.90 14.86 -29.99
CA LYS A 167 3.05 15.12 -31.44
C LYS A 167 3.47 16.55 -31.72
N GLN A 168 2.92 17.52 -30.99
CA GLN A 168 3.28 18.93 -31.15
C GLN A 168 4.75 19.17 -30.77
N LEU A 169 5.19 18.60 -29.65
CA LEU A 169 6.58 18.68 -29.20
C LEU A 169 7.55 17.98 -30.17
N GLU A 170 7.15 16.84 -30.75
CA GLU A 170 7.92 16.16 -31.79
C GLU A 170 8.05 17.02 -33.07
N ALA A 171 6.98 17.69 -33.48
CA ALA A 171 7.01 18.60 -34.63
C ALA A 171 7.89 19.84 -34.36
N GLU A 172 7.80 20.44 -33.17
CA GLU A 172 8.61 21.59 -32.77
C GLU A 172 10.10 21.22 -32.73
N THR A 173 10.45 20.08 -32.12
CA THR A 173 11.83 19.60 -32.07
C THR A 173 12.41 19.29 -33.45
N GLN A 174 11.61 18.74 -34.37
CA GLN A 174 12.01 18.55 -35.77
C GLN A 174 12.18 19.88 -36.52
N SER A 175 11.27 20.84 -36.32
CA SER A 175 11.39 22.19 -36.90
C SER A 175 12.66 22.88 -36.44
N MET A 176 12.97 22.86 -35.14
CA MET A 176 14.21 23.43 -34.59
C MET A 176 15.48 22.77 -35.14
N ARG A 177 15.42 21.46 -35.43
CA ARG A 177 16.53 20.73 -36.05
C ARG A 177 16.72 21.11 -37.53
N ASN A 178 15.64 21.39 -38.24
CA ASN A 178 15.65 21.78 -39.65
C ASN A 178 15.99 23.28 -39.85
N ASP A 179 15.60 24.14 -38.91
CA ASP A 179 15.93 25.58 -38.88
C ASP A 179 17.29 25.88 -38.24
N SER A 180 18.02 24.87 -37.76
CA SER A 180 19.42 25.04 -37.39
C SER A 180 20.20 25.41 -38.65
N PRO A 181 20.70 26.66 -38.79
CA PRO A 181 21.45 27.03 -39.96
C PRO A 181 22.77 26.27 -39.88
N HIS A 182 22.87 25.16 -40.61
CA HIS A 182 24.16 24.66 -41.03
C HIS A 182 24.81 25.80 -41.81
N ARG A 183 25.63 26.51 -41.06
CA ARG A 183 26.58 27.54 -41.43
C ARG A 183 27.40 27.03 -42.61
N MET A 184 26.85 27.18 -43.82
CA MET A 184 27.64 27.21 -45.04
C MET A 184 28.42 28.52 -45.00
N MET A 185 29.64 28.47 -44.47
CA MET A 185 30.70 29.37 -44.93
C MET A 185 31.87 28.51 -45.37
N ASN A 186 31.78 28.15 -46.64
CA ASN A 186 32.88 27.75 -47.48
C ASN A 186 33.77 28.99 -47.69
N HIS A 187 34.84 29.13 -46.92
CA HIS A 187 35.97 29.98 -47.28
C HIS A 187 37.26 29.19 -47.03
N GLY A 188 37.88 28.74 -48.12
CA GLY A 188 39.27 28.34 -48.08
C GLY A 188 40.15 29.55 -47.81
N ALA A 189 41.13 29.39 -46.93
CA ALA A 189 42.46 29.99 -47.01
C ALA A 189 43.28 29.58 -45.78
N SER A 190 44.41 28.93 -46.07
CA SER A 190 45.67 28.90 -45.32
C SER A 190 45.81 29.90 -44.15
N GLY A 191 46.32 29.43 -43.00
CA GLY A 191 46.99 30.32 -42.04
C GLY A 191 46.92 29.93 -40.57
N SER A 192 47.94 29.20 -40.12
CA SER A 192 48.62 29.32 -38.81
C SER A 192 48.01 30.26 -37.74
N SER A 193 47.62 29.73 -36.58
CA SER A 193 48.30 29.99 -35.28
C SER A 193 47.53 29.40 -34.09
N SER A 194 48.32 28.97 -33.11
CA SER A 194 48.01 28.23 -31.88
C SER A 194 47.39 29.10 -30.76
N PRO A 195 46.97 28.51 -29.61
CA PRO A 195 45.83 28.96 -28.82
C PRO A 195 46.18 29.86 -27.62
N LEU A 196 45.22 30.66 -27.16
CA LEU A 196 45.25 31.31 -25.84
C LEU A 196 43.93 31.07 -25.08
N PRO A 197 43.97 30.77 -23.76
CA PRO A 197 42.86 30.19 -23.04
C PRO A 197 41.90 31.21 -22.39
N ARG A 198 40.62 30.98 -22.65
CA ARG A 198 39.45 31.01 -21.74
C ARG A 198 39.60 31.73 -20.37
N SER A 199 38.96 32.89 -20.29
CA SER A 199 37.88 33.29 -19.37
C SER A 199 37.77 32.57 -18.00
N LYS A 200 37.82 33.38 -16.92
CA LYS A 200 37.10 33.15 -15.66
C LYS A 200 36.43 34.45 -15.23
N HIS A 201 35.10 34.44 -15.10
CA HIS A 201 34.33 34.86 -13.93
C HIS A 201 32.82 34.79 -14.24
N PRO A 202 32.00 34.13 -13.41
CA PRO A 202 30.55 34.13 -13.55
C PRO A 202 29.88 35.27 -12.74
N PHE A 203 28.91 35.90 -13.39
CA PHE A 203 27.61 36.37 -12.91
C PHE A 203 27.44 36.87 -11.47
N SER A 204 27.24 38.18 -11.37
CA SER A 204 26.45 38.84 -10.34
C SER A 204 25.00 39.05 -10.79
N ASN A 205 24.07 38.74 -9.87
CA ASN A 205 22.79 39.39 -9.61
C ASN A 205 21.67 39.50 -10.67
N GLN A 206 20.55 38.88 -10.27
CA GLN A 206 19.20 39.47 -10.13
C GLN A 206 18.39 39.86 -11.37
N GLY A 207 17.11 39.47 -11.34
CA GLY A 207 16.08 40.11 -12.15
C GLY A 207 14.85 39.23 -12.39
N SER A 208 13.92 39.23 -11.44
CA SER A 208 12.53 38.83 -11.69
C SER A 208 11.91 39.62 -12.85
N PRO A 209 10.85 39.11 -13.49
CA PRO A 209 9.67 39.97 -13.55
C PRO A 209 8.34 39.24 -13.29
N ARG A 210 7.52 39.89 -12.46
CA ARG A 210 6.06 39.75 -12.38
C ARG A 210 5.40 40.23 -13.68
N SER A 211 4.20 39.72 -13.98
CA SER A 211 2.89 40.46 -14.05
C SER A 211 1.83 39.66 -14.88
N PRO A 212 0.56 40.09 -15.06
CA PRO A 212 -0.58 39.76 -14.19
C PRO A 212 -1.88 39.38 -15.00
N SER A 213 -3.04 39.40 -14.30
CA SER A 213 -4.45 39.35 -14.78
C SER A 213 -5.13 37.99 -14.57
N GLY A 214 -6.35 37.85 -14.04
CA GLY A 214 -7.41 38.77 -13.62
C GLY A 214 -8.72 37.98 -13.49
N GLY A 215 -9.69 38.41 -12.68
CA GLY A 215 -11.05 37.84 -12.72
C GLY A 215 -11.83 37.81 -11.41
N SER A 216 -12.46 38.94 -11.08
CA SER A 216 -13.42 39.12 -9.98
C SER A 216 -14.77 38.46 -10.25
N ARG A 217 -15.46 37.96 -9.21
CA ARG A 217 -16.92 38.06 -8.99
C ARG A 217 -17.34 37.41 -7.66
N ARG A 218 -17.82 38.21 -6.70
CA ARG A 218 -18.99 37.93 -5.82
C ARG A 218 -19.41 39.21 -5.07
N ARG A 219 -20.66 39.64 -5.25
CA ARG A 219 -21.67 39.90 -4.20
C ARG A 219 -22.86 40.70 -4.77
N ALA A 220 -24.05 40.11 -4.69
CA ALA A 220 -25.22 40.61 -3.96
C ALA A 220 -26.17 39.42 -3.83
#